data_AF-A0A1Y4KQX7-F1
#
_entry.id   AF-A0A1Y4KQX7-F1
#
_cell.length_a   1.000
_cell.length_b   1.000
_cell.length_c   1.000
_cell.angle_alpha   90.00
_cell.angle_beta   90.00
_cell.angle_gamma   90.00
#
_symmetry.space_group_name_H-M   'P 1'
#
loop_
_entity.id
_entity.type
_entity.pdbx_description
1 polymer ?
#
loop_
_entity_poly.entity_id
_entity_poly.type
_entity_poly.pdbx_seq_one_letter_code
_entity_poly.pdbx_strand_id
1 'polypeptide(L)'
;MPKGTNQKRKLMVLARFLQKHSDEEHPLTLGQLQEELERWNAPAERKSIYDDMEQLRQLGLDVQTRRGVGGGWFIGQRDFELAELKLLVDAVQSSRFLTQKKSSALIGKLESLASVHQARQLQRQVYVDRRIKTMNESIFYNVDRLHGAIGANRVISFHYFEMNMNKERVFRRGGAEYQVTPYGLIWDNENYYLAGWDHDREEVRHYRVDKMTDITLTPERGRDRGSWDLEGYTRRHFGMYAGRPCQLRLRCAAPLAGVFLDRFGQDIMLVPQDEEHFTVTLDLVVSPPFWGWLFGLGAQVEVLSPAWAVEEFRQRLDQVQDVYDTAKTQEG
;
A
#
# COMPACT_ATOMS: atom_id res chain seq x y z
N MET A 1 -18.38 -44.37 31.27
CA MET A 1 -17.53 -43.43 30.51
C MET A 1 -16.29 -44.17 30.03
N PRO A 2 -16.09 -44.46 28.73
CA PRO A 2 -14.77 -44.81 28.28
C PRO A 2 -13.98 -43.50 28.14
N LYS A 3 -12.99 -43.32 29.02
CA LYS A 3 -11.99 -42.26 28.96
C LYS A 3 -11.07 -42.53 27.76
N GLY A 4 -11.47 -42.11 26.56
CA GLY A 4 -10.63 -42.21 25.37
C GLY A 4 -9.46 -41.24 25.43
N THR A 5 -8.24 -41.73 25.21
CA THR A 5 -6.95 -41.04 25.34
C THR A 5 -6.84 -39.71 24.55
N ASN A 6 -7.74 -39.44 23.59
CA ASN A 6 -7.73 -38.25 22.74
C ASN A 6 -8.98 -37.36 22.86
N GLN A 7 -9.84 -37.54 23.86
CA GLN A 7 -11.12 -36.82 23.96
C GLN A 7 -10.95 -35.29 24.06
N LYS A 8 -9.83 -34.81 24.65
CA LYS A 8 -9.48 -33.38 24.67
C LYS A 8 -9.12 -32.80 23.29
N ARG A 9 -8.66 -33.63 22.36
CA ARG A 9 -8.28 -33.22 21.00
C ARG A 9 -9.46 -33.18 20.04
N LYS A 10 -10.49 -34.00 20.29
CA LYS A 10 -11.71 -34.13 19.46
C LYS A 10 -12.30 -32.78 19.07
N LEU A 11 -12.54 -31.89 20.05
CA LEU A 11 -13.16 -30.59 19.82
C LEU A 11 -12.29 -29.70 18.89
N MET A 12 -10.97 -29.70 19.10
CA MET A 12 -10.02 -28.96 18.27
C MET A 12 -9.93 -29.54 16.85
N VAL A 13 -10.01 -30.86 16.69
CA VAL A 13 -10.03 -31.52 15.38
C VAL A 13 -11.28 -31.10 14.61
N LEU A 14 -12.46 -31.18 15.23
CA LEU A 14 -13.72 -30.75 14.61
C LEU A 14 -13.69 -29.26 14.23
N ALA A 15 -13.20 -28.39 15.13
CA ALA A 15 -13.05 -26.96 14.87
C ALA A 15 -12.19 -26.69 13.62
N ARG A 16 -11.00 -27.30 13.56
CA ARG A 16 -10.07 -27.15 12.42
C ARG A 16 -10.66 -27.72 11.13
N PHE A 17 -11.35 -28.86 11.23
CA PHE A 17 -11.93 -29.50 10.06
C PHE A 17 -13.08 -28.69 9.48
N LEU A 18 -14.01 -28.21 10.32
CA LEU A 18 -15.07 -27.28 9.92
C LEU A 18 -14.51 -26.01 9.30
N GLN A 19 -13.56 -25.35 9.98
CA GLN A 19 -12.95 -24.12 9.46
C GLN A 19 -12.23 -24.33 8.13
N LYS A 20 -11.60 -25.48 7.90
CA LYS A 20 -10.86 -25.72 6.66
C LYS A 20 -11.75 -26.24 5.53
N HIS A 21 -12.73 -27.09 5.81
CA HIS A 21 -13.42 -27.89 4.81
C HIS A 21 -14.92 -27.59 4.66
N SER A 22 -15.45 -26.58 5.34
CA SER A 22 -16.85 -26.19 5.21
C SER A 22 -17.05 -24.71 4.92
N ASP A 23 -18.14 -24.40 4.23
CA ASP A 23 -18.72 -23.08 4.09
C ASP A 23 -20.22 -23.26 3.79
N GLU A 24 -20.96 -22.17 3.61
CA GLU A 24 -22.40 -22.20 3.36
C GLU A 24 -22.78 -23.12 2.18
N GLU A 25 -21.96 -23.18 1.14
CA GLU A 25 -22.21 -24.01 -0.04
C GLU A 25 -21.68 -25.45 0.10
N HIS A 26 -20.81 -25.69 1.08
CA HIS A 26 -20.17 -26.99 1.31
C HIS A 26 -20.31 -27.47 2.77
N PRO A 27 -21.52 -27.87 3.23
CA PRO A 27 -21.70 -28.45 4.55
C PRO A 27 -21.02 -29.82 4.70
N LEU A 28 -20.50 -30.10 5.90
CA LEU A 28 -19.94 -31.39 6.27
C LEU A 28 -21.00 -32.30 6.90
N THR A 29 -21.12 -33.50 6.36
CA THR A 29 -22.03 -34.53 6.85
C THR A 29 -21.50 -35.19 8.13
N LEU A 30 -22.39 -35.85 8.87
CA LEU A 30 -22.02 -36.61 10.06
C LEU A 30 -20.95 -37.67 9.76
N GLY A 31 -21.07 -38.37 8.63
CA GLY A 31 -20.10 -39.40 8.22
C GLY A 31 -18.70 -38.83 8.01
N GLN A 32 -18.59 -37.67 7.36
CA GLN A 32 -17.31 -36.99 7.15
C GLN A 32 -16.67 -36.55 8.47
N LEU A 33 -17.46 -36.06 9.44
CA LEU A 33 -16.97 -35.71 10.76
C LEU A 33 -16.48 -36.94 11.53
N GLN A 34 -17.20 -38.07 11.43
CA GLN A 34 -16.80 -39.33 12.06
C GLN A 34 -15.51 -39.88 11.46
N GLU A 35 -15.40 -39.90 10.13
CA GLU A 35 -14.21 -40.36 9.42
C GLU A 35 -12.97 -39.53 9.82
N GLU A 36 -13.10 -38.21 9.89
CA GLU A 36 -11.98 -37.37 10.32
C GLU A 36 -11.62 -37.65 11.78
N LEU A 37 -12.59 -37.80 12.68
CA LEU A 37 -12.32 -38.16 14.07
C LEU A 37 -11.63 -39.52 14.25
N GLU A 38 -11.97 -40.51 13.41
CA GLU A 38 -11.32 -41.80 13.37
C GLU A 38 -9.84 -41.70 12.98
N ARG A 39 -9.50 -40.86 11.99
CA ARG A 39 -8.09 -40.60 11.59
C ARG A 39 -7.24 -40.05 12.74
N TRP A 40 -7.87 -39.35 13.69
CA TRP A 40 -7.22 -38.82 14.89
C TRP A 40 -7.31 -39.75 16.11
N ASN A 41 -7.75 -41.01 15.94
CA ASN A 41 -7.98 -41.98 17.01
C ASN A 41 -8.89 -41.40 18.13
N ALA A 42 -9.95 -40.71 17.73
CA ALA A 42 -10.93 -40.08 18.63
C ALA A 42 -12.39 -40.34 18.18
N PRO A 43 -12.80 -41.61 17.96
CA PRO A 43 -14.13 -41.93 17.45
C PRO A 43 -15.22 -41.38 18.36
N ALA A 44 -16.29 -40.87 17.75
CA ALA A 44 -17.41 -40.27 18.47
C ALA A 44 -18.75 -40.77 17.91
N GLU A 45 -19.68 -41.04 18.82
CA GLU A 45 -21.06 -41.33 18.48
C GLU A 45 -21.80 -40.07 18.03
N ARG A 46 -22.91 -40.26 17.31
CA ARG A 46 -23.75 -39.18 16.78
C ARG A 46 -24.09 -38.13 17.85
N LYS A 47 -24.59 -38.56 19.02
CA LYS A 47 -24.99 -37.64 20.09
C LYS A 47 -23.83 -36.77 20.55
N SER A 48 -22.66 -37.37 20.72
CA SER A 48 -21.46 -36.64 21.12
C SER A 48 -21.03 -35.58 20.11
N ILE A 49 -21.19 -35.82 18.81
CA ILE A 49 -20.84 -34.81 17.78
C ILE A 49 -21.80 -33.62 17.85
N TYR A 50 -23.10 -33.85 18.07
CA TYR A 50 -24.07 -32.76 18.21
C TYR A 50 -23.74 -31.90 19.44
N ASP A 51 -23.40 -32.54 20.57
CA ASP A 51 -22.95 -31.83 21.77
C ASP A 51 -21.66 -31.03 21.49
N ASP A 52 -20.70 -31.60 20.75
CA ASP A 52 -19.46 -30.90 20.37
C ASP A 52 -19.73 -29.67 19.50
N MET A 53 -20.67 -29.73 18.54
CA MET A 53 -21.03 -28.57 17.72
C MET A 53 -21.57 -27.42 18.58
N GLU A 54 -22.36 -27.73 19.60
CA GLU A 54 -22.86 -26.73 20.54
C GLU A 54 -21.74 -26.16 21.42
N GLN A 55 -20.78 -26.99 21.84
CA GLN A 55 -19.59 -26.52 22.54
C GLN A 55 -18.75 -25.58 21.66
N LEU A 56 -18.59 -25.87 20.37
CA LEU A 56 -17.89 -24.98 19.43
C LEU A 56 -18.59 -23.62 19.31
N ARG A 57 -19.93 -23.59 19.27
CA ARG A 57 -20.71 -22.35 19.29
C ARG A 57 -20.45 -21.53 20.55
N GLN A 58 -20.48 -22.18 21.71
CA GLN A 58 -20.21 -21.53 22.99
C GLN A 58 -18.78 -20.98 23.09
N LEU A 59 -17.84 -21.56 22.34
CA LEU A 59 -16.45 -21.08 22.22
C LEU A 59 -16.26 -19.99 21.15
N GLY A 60 -17.34 -19.53 20.51
CA GLY A 60 -17.33 -18.40 19.58
C GLY A 60 -17.22 -18.75 18.09
N LEU A 61 -17.29 -20.04 17.72
CA LEU A 61 -17.36 -20.43 16.31
C LEU A 61 -18.79 -20.38 15.80
N ASP A 62 -19.02 -19.76 14.65
CA ASP A 62 -20.35 -19.71 14.03
C ASP A 62 -20.69 -21.01 13.29
N VAL A 63 -20.89 -22.10 14.06
CA VAL A 63 -21.24 -23.41 13.50
C VAL A 63 -22.72 -23.46 13.15
N GLN A 64 -23.03 -23.40 11.86
CA GLN A 64 -24.38 -23.46 11.31
C GLN A 64 -24.76 -24.89 10.91
N THR A 65 -26.05 -25.15 10.69
CA THR A 65 -26.55 -26.48 10.28
C THR A 65 -27.61 -26.35 9.21
N ARG A 66 -27.41 -27.04 8.09
CA ARG A 66 -28.38 -27.16 6.99
C ARG A 66 -29.10 -28.50 7.08
N ARG A 67 -30.44 -28.48 7.06
CA ARG A 67 -31.27 -29.71 7.04
C ARG A 67 -31.54 -30.16 5.60
N GLY A 68 -31.77 -31.46 5.40
CA GLY A 68 -32.15 -32.03 4.11
C GLY A 68 -31.01 -32.76 3.38
N VAL A 69 -31.26 -33.15 2.13
CA VAL A 69 -30.29 -33.82 1.27
C VAL A 69 -29.14 -32.86 0.95
N GLY A 70 -27.89 -33.29 1.18
CA GLY A 70 -26.73 -32.39 1.12
C GLY A 70 -26.59 -31.45 2.32
N GLY A 71 -27.38 -31.67 3.38
CA GLY A 71 -27.27 -30.96 4.65
C GLY A 71 -26.08 -31.43 5.49
N GLY A 72 -25.77 -30.66 6.53
CA GLY A 72 -24.59 -30.86 7.37
C GLY A 72 -24.27 -29.64 8.22
N TRP A 73 -23.09 -29.64 8.82
CA TRP A 73 -22.55 -28.53 9.58
C TRP A 73 -21.56 -27.72 8.77
N PHE A 74 -21.57 -26.41 8.94
CA PHE A 74 -20.62 -25.53 8.28
C PHE A 74 -20.28 -24.33 9.17
N ILE A 75 -19.20 -23.62 8.85
CA ILE A 75 -18.92 -22.30 9.41
C ILE A 75 -19.67 -21.26 8.58
N GLY A 76 -20.57 -20.52 9.21
CA GLY A 76 -21.25 -19.37 8.60
C GLY A 76 -20.30 -18.19 8.53
N GLN A 77 -20.22 -17.43 9.61
CA GLN A 77 -19.34 -16.28 9.73
C GLN A 77 -17.90 -16.68 10.07
N ARG A 78 -16.94 -16.00 9.43
CA ARG A 78 -15.50 -16.15 9.66
C ARG A 78 -14.89 -14.82 10.09
N ASP A 79 -13.67 -14.88 10.61
CA ASP A 79 -12.89 -13.66 10.93
C ASP A 79 -12.63 -12.79 9.69
N PHE A 80 -12.54 -13.43 8.53
CA PHE A 80 -12.49 -12.76 7.23
C PHE A 80 -13.52 -13.37 6.28
N GLU A 81 -14.39 -12.52 5.75
CA GLU A 81 -15.30 -12.87 4.68
C GLU A 81 -14.56 -13.02 3.36
N LEU A 82 -15.13 -13.80 2.43
CA LEU A 82 -14.49 -14.06 1.14
C LEU A 82 -14.24 -12.75 0.34
N ALA A 83 -15.13 -11.77 0.45
CA ALA A 83 -14.97 -10.47 -0.19
C ALA A 83 -13.77 -9.68 0.39
N GLU A 84 -13.55 -9.74 1.70
CA GLU A 84 -12.42 -9.09 2.36
C GLU A 84 -11.10 -9.77 1.97
N LEU A 85 -11.08 -11.10 1.91
CA LEU A 85 -9.91 -11.85 1.44
C LEU A 85 -9.58 -11.54 -0.01
N LYS A 86 -10.59 -11.40 -0.89
CA LYS A 86 -10.38 -10.97 -2.29
C LYS A 86 -9.73 -9.59 -2.35
N LEU A 87 -10.25 -8.62 -1.60
CA LEU A 87 -9.69 -7.28 -1.53
C LEU A 87 -8.22 -7.28 -1.04
N LEU A 88 -7.92 -8.08 -0.01
CA LEU A 88 -6.56 -8.21 0.51
C LEU A 88 -5.62 -8.90 -0.48
N VAL A 89 -6.09 -9.93 -1.18
CA VAL A 89 -5.32 -10.59 -2.26
C VAL A 89 -5.04 -9.61 -3.38
N ASP A 90 -6.02 -8.82 -3.83
CA ASP A 90 -5.85 -7.78 -4.84
C ASP A 90 -4.85 -6.70 -4.39
N ALA A 91 -4.90 -6.27 -3.12
CA ALA A 91 -3.94 -5.33 -2.55
C ALA A 91 -2.51 -5.89 -2.52
N VAL A 92 -2.35 -7.17 -2.14
CA VAL A 92 -1.06 -7.86 -2.12
C VAL A 92 -0.51 -8.06 -3.55
N GLN A 93 -1.36 -8.48 -4.48
CA GLN A 93 -0.99 -8.66 -5.89
C GLN A 93 -0.65 -7.33 -6.56
N SER A 94 -1.37 -6.25 -6.25
CA SER A 94 -1.13 -4.92 -6.83
C SER A 94 0.10 -4.22 -6.24
N SER A 95 0.51 -4.57 -5.02
CA SER A 95 1.67 -3.95 -4.35
C SER A 95 2.99 -4.21 -5.08
N ARG A 96 3.65 -3.14 -5.54
CA ARG A 96 4.93 -3.23 -6.26
C ARG A 96 6.13 -3.59 -5.39
N PHE A 97 6.02 -3.41 -4.08
CA PHE A 97 7.11 -3.62 -3.12
C PHE A 97 7.29 -5.07 -2.72
N LEU A 98 6.25 -5.87 -2.90
CA LEU A 98 6.33 -7.29 -2.65
C LEU A 98 7.00 -7.97 -3.83
N THR A 99 8.07 -8.73 -3.58
CA THR A 99 8.58 -9.66 -4.59
C THR A 99 7.48 -10.65 -4.97
N GLN A 100 7.60 -11.29 -6.13
CA GLN A 100 6.69 -12.36 -6.51
C GLN A 100 6.63 -13.45 -5.45
N LYS A 101 7.79 -13.85 -4.91
CA LYS A 101 7.92 -14.86 -3.85
C LYS A 101 7.16 -14.45 -2.58
N LYS A 102 7.34 -13.21 -2.10
CA LYS A 102 6.65 -12.71 -0.90
C LYS A 102 5.15 -12.54 -1.14
N SER A 103 4.75 -12.08 -2.33
CA SER A 103 3.34 -11.96 -2.72
C SER A 103 2.66 -13.33 -2.66
N SER A 104 3.23 -14.35 -3.32
CA SER A 104 2.70 -15.72 -3.28
C SER A 104 2.63 -16.29 -1.87
N ALA A 105 3.65 -16.03 -1.04
CA ALA A 105 3.65 -16.49 0.36
C ALA A 105 2.57 -15.81 1.21
N LEU A 106 2.27 -14.52 1.00
CA LEU A 106 1.19 -13.82 1.69
C LEU A 106 -0.18 -14.26 1.20
N ILE A 107 -0.35 -14.42 -0.12
CA ILE A 107 -1.59 -14.94 -0.71
C ILE A 107 -1.89 -16.33 -0.16
N GLY A 108 -0.91 -17.23 -0.07
CA GLY A 108 -1.11 -18.55 0.54
C GLY A 108 -1.51 -18.50 2.02
N LYS A 109 -1.07 -17.47 2.78
CA LYS A 109 -1.54 -17.25 4.16
C LYS A 109 -2.98 -16.75 4.19
N LEU A 110 -3.35 -15.81 3.31
CA LEU A 110 -4.74 -15.32 3.19
C LEU A 110 -5.69 -16.43 2.75
N GLU A 111 -5.27 -17.28 1.80
CA GLU A 111 -6.02 -18.46 1.38
C GLU A 111 -6.30 -19.43 2.54
N SER A 112 -5.38 -19.54 3.50
CA SER A 112 -5.55 -20.42 4.67
C SER A 112 -6.62 -19.94 5.67
N LEU A 113 -7.09 -18.69 5.53
CA LEU A 113 -8.18 -18.13 6.34
C LEU A 113 -9.56 -18.45 5.75
N ALA A 114 -9.61 -18.86 4.48
CA ALA A 114 -10.82 -19.32 3.80
C ALA A 114 -11.02 -20.84 3.92
N SER A 115 -12.21 -21.33 3.54
CA SER A 115 -12.38 -22.76 3.25
C SER A 115 -11.54 -23.18 2.04
N VAL A 116 -11.20 -24.47 1.93
CA VAL A 116 -10.51 -25.00 0.74
C VAL A 116 -11.28 -24.79 -0.57
N HIS A 117 -12.59 -24.59 -0.49
CA HIS A 117 -13.45 -24.33 -1.65
C HIS A 117 -13.39 -22.85 -2.07
N GLN A 118 -13.48 -21.96 -1.10
CA GLN A 118 -13.36 -20.51 -1.30
C GLN A 118 -11.94 -20.08 -1.66
N ALA A 119 -10.90 -20.71 -1.11
CA ALA A 119 -9.50 -20.43 -1.42
C ALA A 119 -9.17 -20.55 -2.91
N ARG A 120 -9.80 -21.50 -3.62
CA ARG A 120 -9.65 -21.66 -5.07
C ARG A 120 -10.18 -20.46 -5.86
N GLN A 121 -11.12 -19.71 -5.30
CA GLN A 121 -11.66 -18.49 -5.91
C GLN A 121 -10.68 -17.31 -5.79
N LEU A 122 -9.82 -17.32 -4.78
CA LEU A 122 -8.79 -16.30 -4.57
C LEU A 122 -7.65 -16.41 -5.60
N GLN A 123 -7.35 -17.63 -6.06
CA GLN A 123 -6.33 -17.87 -7.09
C GLN A 123 -6.73 -17.41 -8.50
N ARG A 124 -8.03 -17.21 -8.74
CA ARG A 124 -8.59 -16.94 -10.07
C ARG A 124 -8.66 -15.44 -10.42
N GLN A 125 -8.33 -14.54 -9.49
CA GLN A 125 -8.49 -13.10 -9.71
C GLN A 125 -7.18 -12.39 -10.07
N VAL A 126 -7.35 -11.55 -11.10
CA VAL A 126 -6.49 -10.55 -11.75
C VAL A 126 -5.04 -10.96 -12.03
N TYR A 127 -4.84 -11.47 -13.24
CA TYR A 127 -3.56 -11.46 -13.92
C TYR A 127 -3.15 -9.99 -14.19
N VAL A 128 -2.51 -9.34 -13.21
CA VAL A 128 -1.83 -8.05 -13.43
C VAL A 128 -0.49 -8.34 -14.11
N ASP A 129 -0.57 -8.81 -15.36
CA ASP A 129 0.60 -8.94 -16.21
C ASP A 129 1.26 -7.57 -16.36
N ARG A 130 2.59 -7.54 -16.27
CA ARG A 130 3.46 -6.38 -16.59
C ARG A 130 3.66 -5.27 -15.56
N ARG A 131 3.45 -5.48 -14.25
CA ARG A 131 3.99 -4.54 -13.24
C ARG A 131 5.38 -4.98 -12.79
N ILE A 132 6.37 -4.10 -12.94
CA ILE A 132 7.75 -4.32 -12.46
C ILE A 132 7.69 -4.40 -10.92
N LYS A 133 7.76 -5.62 -10.38
CA LYS A 133 7.90 -5.87 -8.94
C LYS A 133 9.32 -5.54 -8.50
N THR A 134 9.45 -4.93 -7.34
CA THR A 134 10.74 -4.59 -6.76
C THR A 134 11.53 -5.87 -6.46
N MET A 135 12.78 -5.93 -6.91
CA MET A 135 13.69 -7.07 -6.66
C MET A 135 14.27 -7.07 -5.23
N ASN A 136 14.03 -6.02 -4.45
CA ASN A 136 14.68 -5.80 -3.17
C ASN A 136 13.79 -6.22 -1.98
N GLU A 137 14.02 -7.44 -1.48
CA GLU A 137 13.34 -7.94 -0.26
C GLU A 137 13.73 -7.16 1.02
N SER A 138 14.77 -6.32 0.97
CA SER A 138 15.24 -5.56 2.14
C SER A 138 14.30 -4.43 2.54
N ILE A 139 13.35 -4.04 1.69
CA ILE A 139 12.49 -2.88 1.96
C ILE A 139 11.65 -3.08 3.23
N PHE A 140 11.11 -4.28 3.46
CA PHE A 140 10.34 -4.57 4.68
C PHE A 140 11.16 -4.36 5.94
N TYR A 141 12.39 -4.87 5.95
CA TYR A 141 13.30 -4.71 7.07
C TYR A 141 13.78 -3.27 7.22
N ASN A 142 13.96 -2.55 6.11
CA ASN A 142 14.31 -1.13 6.13
C ASN A 142 13.16 -0.30 6.73
N VAL A 143 11.91 -0.53 6.31
CA VAL A 143 10.73 0.17 6.85
C VAL A 143 10.57 -0.09 8.34
N ASP A 144 10.66 -1.35 8.78
CA ASP A 144 10.59 -1.72 10.20
C ASP A 144 11.71 -1.05 11.02
N ARG A 145 12.95 -1.12 10.51
CA ARG A 145 14.12 -0.45 11.13
C ARG A 145 13.93 1.06 11.24
N LEU A 146 13.37 1.69 10.19
CA LEU A 146 13.09 3.13 10.18
C LEU A 146 11.98 3.52 11.15
N HIS A 147 10.92 2.71 11.29
CA HIS A 147 9.91 2.91 12.34
C HIS A 147 10.55 2.87 13.73
N GLY A 148 11.44 1.90 14.00
CA GLY A 148 12.21 1.84 15.24
C GLY A 148 13.06 3.09 15.47
N ALA A 149 13.74 3.59 14.44
CA ALA A 149 14.56 4.80 14.51
C ALA A 149 13.74 6.08 14.77
N ILE A 150 12.57 6.20 14.14
CA ILE A 150 11.62 7.30 14.38
C ILE A 150 11.13 7.28 15.82
N GLY A 151 10.68 6.11 16.31
CA GLY A 151 10.21 5.96 17.68
C GLY A 151 11.27 6.24 18.74
N ALA A 152 12.52 5.89 18.46
CA ALA A 152 13.66 6.15 19.34
C ALA A 152 14.21 7.60 19.23
N ASN A 153 13.75 8.39 18.26
CA ASN A 153 14.28 9.70 17.90
C ASN A 153 15.82 9.70 17.79
N ARG A 154 16.37 8.83 16.93
CA ARG A 154 17.81 8.68 16.70
C ARG A 154 18.19 9.07 15.27
N VAL A 155 19.36 9.69 15.11
CA VAL A 155 19.94 9.93 13.78
C VAL A 155 20.26 8.57 13.15
N ILE A 156 19.94 8.42 11.87
CA ILE A 156 20.31 7.25 11.07
C ILE A 156 21.44 7.62 10.12
N SER A 157 22.29 6.63 9.81
CA SER A 157 23.21 6.67 8.68
C SER A 157 22.77 5.68 7.60
N PHE A 158 22.93 6.01 6.33
CA PHE A 158 22.66 5.10 5.21
C PHE A 158 23.42 5.49 3.94
N HIS A 159 23.57 4.55 3.02
CA HIS A 159 24.03 4.83 1.66
C HIS A 159 22.83 4.93 0.71
N TYR A 160 22.94 5.83 -0.27
CA TYR A 160 21.85 6.09 -1.23
C TYR A 160 22.33 5.87 -2.66
N PHE A 161 21.59 5.09 -3.44
CA PHE A 161 21.97 4.75 -4.82
C PHE A 161 20.89 5.09 -5.84
N GLU A 162 21.31 5.16 -7.10
CA GLU A 162 20.44 5.21 -8.26
C GLU A 162 20.78 4.11 -9.25
N MET A 163 19.86 3.87 -10.18
CA MET A 163 20.11 2.98 -11.31
C MET A 163 20.58 3.82 -12.50
N ASN A 164 21.75 3.48 -13.06
CA ASN A 164 22.21 4.08 -14.30
C ASN A 164 21.48 3.48 -15.52
N MET A 165 21.78 3.98 -16.73
CA MET A 165 21.21 3.48 -18.00
C MET A 165 21.50 1.99 -18.26
N ASN A 166 22.59 1.44 -17.70
CA ASN A 166 22.96 0.03 -17.79
C ASN A 166 22.26 -0.85 -16.73
N LYS A 167 21.36 -0.27 -15.91
CA LYS A 167 20.71 -0.95 -14.78
C LYS A 167 21.70 -1.43 -13.72
N GLU A 168 22.75 -0.65 -13.48
CA GLU A 168 23.72 -0.86 -12.40
C GLU A 168 23.47 0.13 -11.27
N ARG A 169 23.74 -0.30 -10.03
CA ARG A 169 23.64 0.58 -8.86
C ARG A 169 24.85 1.52 -8.84
N VAL A 170 24.58 2.82 -8.81
CA VAL A 170 25.59 3.87 -8.65
C VAL A 170 25.25 4.66 -7.40
N PHE A 171 26.17 4.67 -6.43
CA PHE A 171 25.99 5.43 -5.20
C PHE A 171 26.09 6.94 -5.47
N ARG A 172 25.15 7.69 -4.88
CA ARG A 172 25.24 9.15 -4.85
C ARG A 172 26.39 9.60 -3.96
N ARG A 173 26.82 10.86 -4.15
CA ARG A 173 27.91 11.48 -3.38
C ARG A 173 29.21 10.64 -3.35
N GLY A 174 29.47 9.87 -4.40
CA GLY A 174 30.64 8.99 -4.48
C GLY A 174 30.65 7.87 -3.43
N GLY A 175 29.49 7.49 -2.88
CA GLY A 175 29.40 6.50 -1.81
C GLY A 175 29.48 7.08 -0.40
N ALA A 176 29.44 8.40 -0.22
CA ALA A 176 29.34 8.98 1.12
C ALA A 176 28.01 8.63 1.79
N GLU A 177 28.08 8.40 3.10
CA GLU A 177 26.91 8.18 3.94
C GLU A 177 26.06 9.45 4.07
N TYR A 178 24.77 9.25 4.26
CA TYR A 178 23.80 10.28 4.57
C TYR A 178 23.46 10.20 6.05
N GLN A 179 23.50 11.34 6.74
CA GLN A 179 23.03 11.45 8.12
C GLN A 179 21.69 12.18 8.18
N VAL A 180 20.67 11.50 8.69
CA VAL A 180 19.29 12.03 8.72
C VAL A 180 18.66 11.78 10.07
N THR A 181 18.00 12.79 10.64
CA THR A 181 17.01 12.53 11.70
C THR A 181 15.67 12.17 11.07
N PRO A 182 15.18 10.93 11.22
CA PRO A 182 13.95 10.49 10.61
C PRO A 182 12.73 11.08 11.36
N TYR A 183 11.85 11.78 10.66
CA TYR A 183 10.63 12.37 11.23
C TYR A 183 9.39 11.53 10.97
N GLY A 184 9.34 10.85 9.81
CA GLY A 184 8.20 10.02 9.45
C GLY A 184 8.42 9.25 8.15
N LEU A 185 7.57 8.25 7.93
CA LEU A 185 7.49 7.51 6.67
C LEU A 185 6.22 7.91 5.93
N ILE A 186 6.37 8.19 4.65
CA ILE A 186 5.30 8.57 3.73
C ILE A 186 5.15 7.46 2.70
N TRP A 187 3.92 7.03 2.46
CA TRP A 187 3.60 6.19 1.31
C TRP A 187 2.95 7.03 0.23
N ASP A 188 3.63 7.18 -0.91
CA ASP A 188 3.13 7.95 -2.05
C ASP A 188 3.48 7.26 -3.38
N ASN A 189 2.53 7.22 -4.32
CA ASN A 189 2.71 6.59 -5.64
C ASN A 189 3.40 5.23 -5.60
N GLU A 190 2.95 4.34 -4.71
CA GLU A 190 3.53 3.02 -4.51
C GLU A 190 5.03 3.07 -4.19
N ASN A 191 5.51 4.08 -3.43
CA ASN A 191 6.87 4.19 -2.92
C ASN A 191 6.87 4.65 -1.45
N TYR A 192 7.73 4.05 -0.62
CA TYR A 192 8.00 4.54 0.74
C TYR A 192 9.07 5.63 0.68
N TYR A 193 8.80 6.75 1.33
CA TYR A 193 9.73 7.85 1.49
C TYR A 193 9.98 8.08 2.97
N LEU A 194 11.23 8.11 3.36
CA LEU A 194 11.63 8.63 4.66
C LEU A 194 11.70 10.15 4.56
N ALA A 195 10.86 10.87 5.30
CA ALA A 195 11.00 12.31 5.51
C ALA A 195 11.79 12.57 6.80
N GLY A 196 12.74 13.49 6.75
CA GLY A 196 13.59 13.79 7.89
C GLY A 196 14.53 14.97 7.67
N TRP A 197 15.15 15.41 8.77
CA TRP A 197 16.17 16.46 8.73
C TRP A 197 17.49 15.90 8.20
N ASP A 198 17.94 16.40 7.05
CA ASP A 198 19.25 16.08 6.50
C ASP A 198 20.30 16.98 7.16
N HIS A 199 21.29 16.37 7.83
CA HIS A 199 22.31 17.10 8.58
C HIS A 199 23.35 17.78 7.68
N ASP A 200 23.58 17.28 6.47
CA ASP A 200 24.55 17.89 5.55
C ASP A 200 23.97 19.11 4.81
N ARG A 201 22.64 19.10 4.60
CA ARG A 201 21.91 20.15 3.89
C ARG A 201 21.18 21.11 4.81
N GLU A 202 21.09 20.77 6.10
CA GLU A 202 20.39 21.55 7.12
C GLU A 202 18.95 21.91 6.72
N GLU A 203 18.23 20.95 6.15
CA GLU A 203 16.83 21.12 5.77
C GLU A 203 16.07 19.79 5.81
N VAL A 204 14.74 19.87 5.82
CA VAL A 204 13.90 18.66 5.73
C VAL A 204 13.87 18.16 4.29
N ARG A 205 14.30 16.91 4.10
CA ARG A 205 14.28 16.21 2.82
C ARG A 205 13.54 14.89 2.94
N HIS A 206 13.26 14.30 1.79
CA HIS A 206 12.72 12.95 1.70
C HIS A 206 13.62 12.04 0.86
N TYR A 207 13.66 10.76 1.24
CA TYR A 207 14.50 9.74 0.64
C TYR A 207 13.65 8.52 0.32
N ARG A 208 13.73 8.02 -0.93
CA ARG A 208 13.04 6.78 -1.26
C ARG A 208 13.70 5.61 -0.56
N VAL A 209 12.93 4.85 0.21
CA VAL A 209 13.44 3.75 1.04
C VAL A 209 13.98 2.59 0.21
N ASP A 210 13.46 2.39 -1.01
CA ASP A 210 13.97 1.37 -1.94
C ASP A 210 15.37 1.67 -2.49
N LYS A 211 15.80 2.94 -2.43
CA LYS A 211 17.12 3.44 -2.82
C LYS A 211 18.12 3.54 -1.65
N MET A 212 17.70 3.16 -0.43
CA MET A 212 18.52 3.15 0.77
C MET A 212 19.12 1.76 1.02
N THR A 213 20.40 1.71 1.39
CA THR A 213 21.08 0.50 1.85
C THR A 213 21.93 0.81 3.08
N ASP A 214 22.29 -0.23 3.83
CA ASP A 214 23.17 -0.14 5.00
C ASP A 214 22.66 0.84 6.06
N ILE A 215 21.34 0.86 6.27
CA ILE A 215 20.69 1.74 7.25
C ILE A 215 21.13 1.34 8.66
N THR A 216 21.79 2.23 9.38
CA THR A 216 22.25 2.02 10.76
C THR A 216 21.70 3.12 11.67
N LEU A 217 21.38 2.77 12.92
CA LEU A 217 21.03 3.75 13.94
C LEU A 217 22.34 4.22 14.59
N THR A 218 22.52 5.52 14.65
CA THR A 218 23.64 6.13 15.37
C THR A 218 23.26 6.34 16.84
N PRO A 219 24.25 6.50 17.75
CA PRO A 219 23.97 6.85 19.14
C PRO A 219 23.44 8.29 19.29
N GLU A 220 23.54 9.13 18.25
CA GLU A 220 23.17 10.53 18.30
C GLU A 220 21.64 10.71 18.42
N ARG A 221 21.24 11.66 19.26
CA ARG A 221 19.83 12.01 19.40
C ARG A 221 19.39 12.81 18.18
N GLY A 222 18.21 12.49 17.67
CA GLY A 222 17.61 13.21 16.56
C GLY A 222 17.30 14.67 16.89
N ARG A 223 17.33 15.51 15.86
CA ARG A 223 16.81 16.88 15.92
C ARG A 223 15.31 16.88 16.22
N ASP A 224 14.86 17.84 17.01
CA ASP A 224 13.43 18.03 17.24
C ASP A 224 12.73 18.46 15.94
N ARG A 225 11.59 17.82 15.64
CA ARG A 225 10.77 18.12 14.46
C ARG A 225 10.03 19.46 14.60
N GLY A 226 9.89 20.00 15.81
CA GLY A 226 9.20 21.26 16.06
C GLY A 226 7.75 21.23 15.55
N SER A 227 7.35 22.25 14.79
CA SER A 227 6.01 22.34 14.18
C SER A 227 5.87 21.56 12.87
N TRP A 228 6.88 20.76 12.47
CA TRP A 228 6.79 19.96 11.26
C TRP A 228 5.76 18.84 11.43
N ASP A 229 4.83 18.76 10.50
CA ASP A 229 3.85 17.70 10.42
C ASP A 229 3.91 16.96 9.07
N LEU A 230 3.65 15.65 9.13
CA LEU A 230 3.78 14.74 8.00
C LEU A 230 2.72 15.01 6.92
N GLU A 231 1.51 15.38 7.34
CA GLU A 231 0.35 15.51 6.46
C GLU A 231 0.49 16.75 5.56
N GLY A 232 0.79 17.90 6.15
CA GLY A 232 1.08 19.15 5.47
C GLY A 232 2.30 19.05 4.58
N TYR A 233 3.36 18.33 5.01
CA TYR A 233 4.51 18.07 4.14
C TYR A 233 4.09 17.26 2.91
N THR A 234 3.31 16.20 3.08
CA THR A 234 2.85 15.34 1.98
C THR A 234 1.94 16.09 1.02
N ARG A 235 0.96 16.84 1.53
CA ARG A 235 -0.04 17.58 0.75
C ARG A 235 0.58 18.61 -0.21
N ARG A 236 1.70 19.20 0.18
CA ARG A 236 2.43 20.19 -0.65
C ARG A 236 3.24 19.57 -1.78
N HIS A 237 3.59 18.28 -1.72
CA HIS A 237 4.49 17.66 -2.69
C HIS A 237 3.74 16.84 -3.74
N PHE A 238 4.00 17.13 -5.02
CA PHE A 238 3.52 16.29 -6.11
C PHE A 238 4.47 15.10 -6.31
N GLY A 239 4.05 13.92 -5.86
CA GLY A 239 4.78 12.67 -6.07
C GLY A 239 6.05 12.50 -5.24
N MET A 240 6.20 13.26 -4.13
CA MET A 240 7.44 13.38 -3.36
C MET A 240 8.65 13.71 -4.25
N TYR A 241 8.48 14.68 -5.16
CA TYR A 241 9.60 15.26 -5.90
C TYR A 241 10.05 16.55 -5.23
N ALA A 242 11.36 16.70 -5.09
CA ALA A 242 11.95 17.96 -4.70
C ALA A 242 11.60 19.05 -5.71
N GLY A 243 11.49 20.28 -5.22
CA GLY A 243 11.05 21.40 -6.02
C GLY A 243 11.08 22.70 -5.22
N ARG A 244 10.46 23.75 -5.75
CA ARG A 244 10.43 25.06 -5.12
C ARG A 244 9.09 25.33 -4.45
N PRO A 245 9.03 25.55 -3.12
CA PRO A 245 7.78 25.89 -2.44
C PRO A 245 7.30 27.27 -2.87
N CYS A 246 6.00 27.39 -3.13
CA CYS A 246 5.33 28.67 -3.34
C CYS A 246 3.82 28.59 -3.21
N GLN A 247 3.23 29.77 -3.07
CA GLN A 247 1.82 29.99 -3.29
C GLN A 247 1.56 30.23 -4.79
N LEU A 248 1.08 29.22 -5.49
CA LEU A 248 0.81 29.26 -6.93
C LEU A 248 -0.63 29.70 -7.19
N ARG A 249 -0.80 30.72 -8.01
CA ARG A 249 -2.12 31.20 -8.46
C ARG A 249 -2.36 30.78 -9.89
N LEU A 250 -3.51 30.16 -10.14
CA LEU A 250 -3.91 29.64 -11.43
C LEU A 250 -5.25 30.24 -11.84
N ARG A 251 -5.42 30.49 -13.14
CA ARG A 251 -6.72 30.69 -13.78
C ARG A 251 -7.12 29.39 -14.47
N CYS A 252 -8.34 28.94 -14.25
CA CYS A 252 -8.83 27.65 -14.71
C CYS A 252 -10.21 27.80 -15.34
N ALA A 253 -10.49 27.03 -16.40
CA ALA A 253 -11.83 26.92 -16.96
C ALA A 253 -12.78 26.24 -15.95
N ALA A 254 -14.05 26.67 -15.88
CA ALA A 254 -15.07 26.18 -14.95
C ALA A 254 -15.22 24.65 -14.91
N PRO A 255 -15.16 23.90 -16.04
CA PRO A 255 -15.23 22.43 -16.02
C PRO A 255 -14.10 21.75 -15.22
N LEU A 256 -12.97 22.44 -14.98
CA LEU A 256 -11.86 21.89 -14.21
C LEU A 256 -12.07 21.94 -12.69
N ALA A 257 -13.16 22.55 -12.19
CA ALA A 257 -13.39 22.66 -10.74
C ALA A 257 -13.34 21.29 -10.04
N GLY A 258 -14.00 20.27 -10.60
CA GLY A 258 -13.96 18.90 -10.07
C GLY A 258 -12.55 18.31 -10.06
N VAL A 259 -11.77 18.53 -11.12
CA VAL A 259 -10.38 18.03 -11.23
C VAL A 259 -9.49 18.60 -10.12
N PHE A 260 -9.66 19.89 -9.79
CA PHE A 260 -8.92 20.52 -8.71
C PHE A 260 -9.37 20.04 -7.33
N LEU A 261 -10.68 19.87 -7.12
CA LEU A 261 -11.23 19.36 -5.85
C LEU A 261 -10.81 17.90 -5.60
N ASP A 262 -10.83 17.06 -6.63
CA ASP A 262 -10.36 15.66 -6.54
C ASP A 262 -8.87 15.60 -6.22
N ARG A 263 -8.09 16.57 -6.70
CA ARG A 263 -6.63 16.58 -6.54
C ARG A 263 -6.16 17.19 -5.23
N PHE A 264 -6.76 18.29 -4.80
CA PHE A 264 -6.30 19.08 -3.65
C PHE A 264 -7.27 19.05 -2.46
N GLY A 265 -8.40 18.36 -2.60
CA GLY A 265 -9.45 18.26 -1.59
C GLY A 265 -10.46 19.40 -1.66
N GLN A 266 -11.46 19.33 -0.78
CA GLN A 266 -12.57 20.29 -0.72
C GLN A 266 -12.21 21.61 -0.01
N ASP A 267 -11.04 21.67 0.65
CA ASP A 267 -10.63 22.84 1.44
C ASP A 267 -10.06 23.99 0.59
N ILE A 268 -9.82 23.77 -0.70
CA ILE A 268 -9.33 24.82 -1.60
C ILE A 268 -10.42 25.85 -1.89
N MET A 269 -10.03 27.13 -1.89
CA MET A 269 -10.95 28.21 -2.27
C MET A 269 -10.93 28.41 -3.78
N LEU A 270 -12.05 28.08 -4.43
CA LEU A 270 -12.30 28.43 -5.83
C LEU A 270 -12.98 29.80 -5.88
N VAL A 271 -12.34 30.79 -6.48
CA VAL A 271 -12.86 32.16 -6.60
C VAL A 271 -13.39 32.35 -8.02
N PRO A 272 -14.70 32.47 -8.25
CA PRO A 272 -15.26 32.75 -9.57
C PRO A 272 -14.69 34.07 -10.10
N GLN A 273 -14.23 34.06 -11.35
CA GLN A 273 -13.77 35.26 -12.05
C GLN A 273 -14.82 35.74 -13.06
N ASP A 274 -15.43 34.79 -13.78
CA ASP A 274 -16.52 34.98 -14.74
C ASP A 274 -17.33 33.68 -14.89
N GLU A 275 -18.25 33.62 -15.86
CA GLU A 275 -19.09 32.43 -16.10
C GLU A 275 -18.29 31.21 -16.60
N GLU A 276 -17.12 31.44 -17.22
CA GLU A 276 -16.31 30.40 -17.83
C GLU A 276 -15.05 30.05 -17.03
N HIS A 277 -14.65 30.88 -16.05
CA HIS A 277 -13.38 30.74 -15.34
C HIS A 277 -13.47 30.99 -13.83
N PHE A 278 -12.58 30.31 -13.11
CA PHE A 278 -12.27 30.58 -11.71
C PHE A 278 -10.76 30.74 -11.51
N THR A 279 -10.40 31.40 -10.41
CA THR A 279 -9.04 31.43 -9.89
C THR A 279 -8.92 30.51 -8.69
N VAL A 280 -7.80 29.79 -8.59
CA VAL A 280 -7.43 29.04 -7.38
C VAL A 280 -6.03 29.44 -6.94
N THR A 281 -5.80 29.45 -5.62
CA THR A 281 -4.49 29.70 -5.01
C THR A 281 -4.09 28.48 -4.19
N LEU A 282 -2.94 27.89 -4.53
CA LEU A 282 -2.46 26.63 -3.97
C LEU A 282 -1.11 26.84 -3.28
N ASP A 283 -0.96 26.37 -2.05
CA ASP A 283 0.33 26.32 -1.35
C ASP A 283 0.98 24.95 -1.61
N LEU A 284 1.99 24.91 -2.48
CA LEU A 284 2.61 23.65 -2.94
C LEU A 284 4.10 23.80 -3.27
N VAL A 285 4.76 22.66 -3.48
CA VAL A 285 6.13 22.56 -3.99
C VAL A 285 6.06 22.27 -5.50
N VAL A 286 6.42 23.28 -6.29
CA VAL A 286 6.47 23.17 -7.75
C VAL A 286 7.59 22.24 -8.15
N SER A 287 7.26 21.20 -8.92
CA SER A 287 8.17 20.14 -9.34
C SER A 287 7.87 19.68 -10.78
N PRO A 288 8.79 18.96 -11.46
CA PRO A 288 8.55 18.49 -12.83
C PRO A 288 7.25 17.68 -13.03
N PRO A 289 6.85 16.76 -12.12
CA PRO A 289 5.55 16.08 -12.25
C PRO A 289 4.34 17.01 -12.12
N PHE A 290 4.43 18.04 -11.28
CA PHE A 290 3.38 19.05 -11.19
C PHE A 290 3.22 19.80 -12.51
N TRP A 291 4.33 20.17 -13.16
CA TRP A 291 4.31 20.77 -14.49
C TRP A 291 3.74 19.84 -15.56
N GLY A 292 4.10 18.55 -15.52
CA GLY A 292 3.51 17.55 -16.42
C GLY A 292 2.00 17.39 -16.23
N TRP A 293 1.52 17.45 -14.99
CA TRP A 293 0.10 17.41 -14.70
C TRP A 293 -0.64 18.66 -15.21
N LEU A 294 -0.11 19.86 -14.96
CA LEU A 294 -0.65 21.11 -15.51
C LEU A 294 -0.68 21.08 -17.04
N PHE A 295 0.41 20.64 -17.67
CA PHE A 295 0.49 20.49 -19.12
C PHE A 295 -0.61 19.56 -19.66
N GLY A 296 -0.93 18.47 -18.96
CA GLY A 296 -2.00 17.54 -19.32
C GLY A 296 -3.41 18.14 -19.31
N LEU A 297 -3.63 19.26 -18.60
CA LEU A 297 -4.90 20.00 -18.62
C LEU A 297 -5.04 20.91 -19.86
N GLY A 298 -3.94 21.12 -20.59
CA GLY A 298 -3.88 21.90 -21.82
C GLY A 298 -4.16 23.38 -21.59
N ALA A 299 -4.73 24.03 -22.61
CA ALA A 299 -5.02 25.48 -22.61
C ALA A 299 -6.12 25.93 -21.64
N GLN A 300 -6.70 25.01 -20.85
CA GLN A 300 -7.75 25.30 -19.88
C GLN A 300 -7.20 25.81 -18.54
N VAL A 301 -5.87 25.82 -18.37
CA VAL A 301 -5.20 26.32 -17.16
C VAL A 301 -4.08 27.29 -17.53
N GLU A 302 -3.98 28.37 -16.77
CA GLU A 302 -2.95 29.40 -16.93
C GLU A 302 -2.30 29.70 -15.58
N VAL A 303 -0.96 29.74 -15.55
CA VAL A 303 -0.20 30.13 -14.37
C VAL A 303 -0.14 31.65 -14.30
N LEU A 304 -0.67 32.24 -13.22
CA LEU A 304 -0.72 33.69 -13.03
C LEU A 304 0.42 34.21 -12.16
N SER A 305 0.78 33.47 -11.11
CA SER A 305 1.82 33.89 -10.17
C SER A 305 2.35 32.71 -9.36
N PRO A 306 3.57 32.78 -8.80
CA PRO A 306 4.52 33.89 -8.86
C PRO A 306 5.21 34.04 -10.23
N ALA A 307 5.76 35.22 -10.53
CA ALA A 307 6.36 35.52 -11.85
C ALA A 307 7.42 34.50 -12.30
N TRP A 308 8.23 34.00 -11.37
CA TRP A 308 9.21 32.97 -11.69
C TRP A 308 8.57 31.64 -12.13
N ALA A 309 7.40 31.29 -11.60
CA ALA A 309 6.70 30.06 -11.94
C ALA A 309 6.02 30.17 -13.31
N VAL A 310 5.51 31.36 -13.63
CA VAL A 310 5.01 31.69 -14.98
C VAL A 310 6.13 31.52 -16.01
N GLU A 311 7.29 32.12 -15.73
CA GLU A 311 8.44 32.07 -16.64
C GLU A 311 9.03 30.67 -16.76
N GLU A 312 9.14 29.92 -15.66
CA GLU A 312 9.58 28.53 -15.69
C GLU A 312 8.65 27.66 -16.54
N PHE A 313 7.32 27.83 -16.41
CA PHE A 313 6.37 27.05 -17.20
C PHE A 313 6.44 27.41 -18.68
N ARG A 314 6.57 28.70 -19.03
CA ARG A 314 6.77 29.16 -20.41
C ARG A 314 8.02 28.53 -21.02
N GLN A 315 9.17 28.62 -20.34
CA GLN A 315 10.42 28.04 -20.82
C GLN A 315 10.32 26.53 -21.05
N ARG A 316 9.57 25.81 -20.21
CA ARG A 316 9.34 24.36 -20.40
C ARG A 316 8.50 24.09 -21.65
N LEU A 317 7.48 24.90 -21.92
CA LEU A 317 6.66 24.77 -23.13
C LEU A 317 7.53 24.99 -24.39
N ASP A 318 8.36 26.03 -24.38
CA ASP A 318 9.27 26.35 -25.49
C ASP A 318 10.28 25.21 -25.71
N GLN A 319 10.90 24.70 -24.64
CA GLN A 319 11.84 23.57 -24.72
C GLN A 319 11.20 22.30 -25.30
N VAL A 320 9.94 22.02 -24.94
CA VAL A 320 9.22 20.87 -25.50
C VAL A 320 8.95 21.10 -26.98
N GLN A 321 8.54 22.30 -27.37
CA GLN A 321 8.30 22.64 -28.76
C GLN A 321 9.57 22.53 -29.62
N ASP A 322 10.71 23.05 -29.15
CA ASP A 322 12.00 23.04 -29.83
C ASP A 322 12.46 21.62 -30.19
N VAL A 323 12.19 20.63 -29.33
CA VAL A 323 12.53 19.22 -29.58
C VAL A 323 11.84 18.68 -30.84
N TYR A 324 10.57 19.06 -31.07
CA TYR A 324 9.81 18.61 -32.23
C TYR A 324 10.08 19.45 -33.49
N ASP A 325 10.35 20.73 -33.34
CA ASP A 325 10.69 21.61 -34.45
C ASP A 325 12.09 21.29 -35.02
N THR A 326 13.04 20.92 -34.16
CA THR A 326 14.37 20.44 -34.58
C THR A 326 14.29 19.09 -35.29
N ALA A 327 13.43 18.17 -34.82
CA ALA A 327 13.24 16.86 -35.45
C ALA A 327 12.69 16.96 -36.89
N LYS A 328 11.81 17.93 -37.17
CA LYS A 328 11.30 18.19 -38.53
C LYS A 328 12.36 18.71 -39.49
N THR A 329 13.47 19.25 -38.99
CA THR A 329 14.54 19.81 -39.83
C THR A 329 15.58 18.76 -40.24
N GLN A 330 15.60 17.59 -39.59
CA GLN A 330 16.55 16.51 -39.89
C GLN A 330 15.98 15.41 -40.83
N GLU A 331 14.68 15.43 -41.09
CA GLU A 331 14.01 14.51 -42.04
C GLU A 331 13.65 15.16 -43.39
N GLY A 332 14.10 16.40 -43.63
CA GLY A 332 13.79 17.20 -44.83
C GLY A 332 14.91 17.25 -45.87
#